data_AF-A0A442HMT1-F1
#
_entry.id   AF-A0A442HMT1-F1
#
_cell.length_a   1.000
_cell.length_b   1.000
_cell.length_c   1.000
_cell.angle_alpha   90.00
_cell.angle_beta   90.00
_cell.angle_gamma   90.00
#
_symmetry.space_group_name_H-M   'P 1'
#
loop_
_entity.id
_entity.type
_entity.pdbx_description
1 polymer ?
#
loop_
_entity_poly.entity_id
_entity_poly.type
_entity_poly.pdbx_seq_one_letter_code
_entity_poly.pdbx_strand_id
1 'polypeptide(L)'
;MTRASPLLAACLAFTMTATARPTLAAEAPFEPGLMRLAEVLGSLHFLRNLCGEKGDRWRVEMEKLLESENPDPERRARFIASFNRGYRSFSGTYTQCTPSATEAIARYMKEGETLSRDIASRYGN
;
A
#
# COMPACT_ATOMS: atom_id res chain seq x y z
N MET A 1 29.46 -71.65 -23.38
CA MET A 1 29.96 -70.64 -24.33
C MET A 1 29.58 -69.26 -23.80
N THR A 2 30.61 -68.54 -23.40
CA THR A 2 30.68 -67.17 -22.89
C THR A 2 30.10 -66.14 -23.86
N ARG A 3 29.27 -65.20 -23.39
CA ARG A 3 29.23 -63.79 -23.85
C ARG A 3 28.78 -62.88 -22.70
N ALA A 4 29.52 -61.79 -22.53
CA ALA A 4 29.47 -60.86 -21.41
C ALA A 4 28.81 -59.51 -21.81
N SER A 5 28.12 -58.89 -20.84
CA SER A 5 27.96 -57.45 -20.56
C SER A 5 27.34 -56.49 -21.62
N PRO A 6 26.90 -55.26 -21.25
CA PRO A 6 26.84 -54.62 -19.93
C PRO A 6 25.47 -53.99 -19.55
N LEU A 7 25.37 -53.69 -18.26
CA LEU A 7 24.38 -52.82 -17.61
C LEU A 7 24.42 -51.39 -18.17
N LEU A 8 23.26 -50.82 -18.51
CA LEU A 8 23.06 -49.38 -18.70
C LEU A 8 22.26 -48.83 -17.53
N ALA A 9 22.97 -48.32 -16.52
CA ALA A 9 22.40 -47.53 -15.44
C ALA A 9 22.22 -46.08 -15.92
N ALA A 10 20.97 -45.68 -16.15
CA ALA A 10 20.63 -44.29 -16.46
C ALA A 10 20.51 -43.49 -15.15
N CYS A 11 21.52 -42.67 -14.84
CA CYS A 11 21.50 -41.73 -13.73
C CYS A 11 20.49 -40.61 -14.00
N LEU A 12 19.40 -40.57 -13.21
CA LEU A 12 18.50 -39.43 -13.09
C LEU A 12 19.20 -38.30 -12.31
N ALA A 13 19.77 -37.33 -13.03
CA ALA A 13 20.27 -36.10 -12.43
C ALA A 13 19.09 -35.15 -12.17
N PHE A 14 18.57 -35.15 -10.93
CA PHE A 14 17.59 -34.17 -10.48
C PHE A 14 18.32 -32.86 -10.12
N THR A 15 18.38 -31.92 -11.06
CA THR A 15 18.95 -30.59 -10.82
C THR A 15 18.01 -29.82 -9.89
N MET A 16 18.36 -29.73 -8.61
CA MET A 16 17.74 -28.78 -7.68
C MET A 16 18.20 -27.36 -8.04
N THR A 17 17.42 -26.67 -8.88
CA THR A 17 17.56 -25.23 -9.07
C THR A 17 17.03 -24.53 -7.82
N ALA A 18 17.94 -24.16 -6.92
CA ALA A 18 17.62 -23.30 -5.78
C ALA A 18 17.22 -21.92 -6.32
N THR A 19 15.92 -21.60 -6.27
CA THR A 19 15.44 -20.25 -6.57
C THR A 19 15.86 -19.33 -5.44
N ALA A 20 16.94 -18.56 -5.64
CA ALA A 20 17.30 -17.47 -4.74
C ALA A 20 16.15 -16.44 -4.74
N ARG A 21 15.38 -16.39 -3.64
CA ARG A 21 14.39 -15.33 -3.45
C ARG A 21 15.15 -14.04 -3.14
N PRO A 22 14.86 -12.92 -3.82
CA PRO A 22 15.48 -11.65 -3.47
C PRO A 22 15.17 -11.34 -2.01
N THR A 23 16.21 -11.07 -1.23
CA THR A 23 16.08 -10.56 0.14
C THR A 23 15.62 -9.10 0.03
N LEU A 24 14.31 -8.87 0.18
CA LEU A 24 13.80 -7.51 0.34
C LEU A 24 14.40 -6.91 1.60
N ALA A 25 14.91 -5.68 1.51
CA ALA A 25 15.32 -4.92 2.67
C ALA A 25 14.14 -4.85 3.66
N ALA A 26 14.43 -4.99 4.96
CA ALA A 26 13.40 -4.87 5.98
C ALA A 26 12.74 -3.49 5.86
N GLU A 27 11.43 -3.50 5.69
CA GLU A 27 10.63 -2.30 5.52
C GLU A 27 10.69 -1.44 6.80
N ALA A 28 10.77 -0.12 6.65
CA ALA A 28 10.87 0.78 7.80
C ALA A 28 9.65 0.63 8.73
N PRO A 29 9.82 0.71 10.06
CA PRO A 29 8.72 0.49 11.00
C PRO A 29 7.51 1.41 10.82
N PHE A 30 7.71 2.61 10.25
CA PHE A 30 6.66 3.60 9.98
C PHE A 30 5.94 3.41 8.64
N GLU A 31 6.47 2.58 7.75
CA GLU A 31 5.97 2.43 6.39
C GLU A 31 4.50 1.97 6.33
N PRO A 32 4.04 1.01 7.15
CA PRO A 32 2.62 0.66 7.19
C PRO A 32 1.73 1.85 7.58
N GLY A 33 2.22 2.71 8.48
CA GLY A 33 1.54 3.92 8.91
C GLY A 33 1.40 4.94 7.78
N LEU A 34 2.45 5.14 6.99
CA LEU A 34 2.42 6.02 5.82
C LEU A 34 1.48 5.48 4.73
N MET A 35 1.47 4.17 4.49
CA MET A 35 0.54 3.53 3.56
C MET A 35 -0.91 3.70 4.02
N ARG A 36 -1.17 3.56 5.32
CA ARG A 36 -2.49 3.81 5.89
C ARG A 36 -2.89 5.27 5.78
N LEU A 37 -1.97 6.21 6.02
CA LEU A 37 -2.21 7.64 5.86
C LEU A 37 -2.63 7.97 4.42
N ALA A 38 -1.94 7.42 3.41
CA ALA A 38 -2.33 7.59 2.02
C ALA A 38 -3.75 7.06 1.71
N GLU A 39 -4.12 5.91 2.27
CA GLU A 39 -5.47 5.35 2.14
C GLU A 39 -6.54 6.23 2.83
N VAL A 40 -6.22 6.79 4.00
CA VAL A 40 -7.08 7.75 4.71
C VAL A 40 -7.29 9.01 3.85
N LEU A 41 -6.23 9.54 3.23
CA LEU A 41 -6.32 10.71 2.33
C LEU A 41 -7.23 10.43 1.13
N GLY A 42 -7.13 9.25 0.52
CA GLY A 42 -8.02 8.84 -0.58
C GLY A 42 -9.48 8.71 -0.15
N SER A 43 -9.72 8.16 1.04
CA SER A 43 -11.05 8.06 1.65
C SER A 43 -11.67 9.44 1.87
N LEU A 44 -10.90 10.37 2.47
CA LEU A 44 -11.32 11.74 2.71
C LEU A 44 -11.55 12.51 1.42
N HIS A 45 -10.71 12.27 0.40
CA HIS A 45 -10.87 12.90 -0.90
C HIS A 45 -12.25 12.61 -1.50
N PHE A 46 -12.68 11.35 -1.51
CA PHE A 46 -14.01 10.99 -2.00
C PHE A 46 -15.12 11.56 -1.10
N LEU A 47 -15.09 11.22 0.19
CA LEU A 47 -16.20 11.52 1.10
C LEU A 47 -16.46 13.02 1.25
N ARG A 48 -15.41 13.85 1.36
CA ARG A 48 -15.57 15.29 1.55
C ARG A 48 -16.03 15.99 0.29
N ASN A 49 -15.60 15.54 -0.89
CA ASN A 49 -16.17 16.00 -2.17
C ASN A 49 -17.67 15.65 -2.27
N LEU A 50 -18.04 14.43 -1.90
CA LEU A 50 -19.44 13.99 -1.89
C LEU A 50 -20.31 14.84 -0.94
N CYS A 51 -19.75 15.25 0.20
CA CYS A 51 -20.42 16.03 1.22
C CYS A 51 -20.24 17.55 1.12
N GLY A 52 -19.80 18.06 -0.05
CA GLY A 52 -19.87 19.49 -0.39
C GLY A 52 -18.56 20.27 -0.30
N GLU A 53 -17.47 19.68 0.20
CA GLU A 53 -16.12 20.26 0.11
C GLU A 53 -15.49 19.87 -1.22
N LYS A 54 -15.97 20.52 -2.29
CA LYS A 54 -15.49 20.25 -3.64
C LYS A 54 -14.05 20.71 -3.81
N GLY A 55 -13.25 19.88 -4.48
CA GLY A 55 -11.90 20.21 -4.90
C GLY A 55 -10.85 19.22 -4.43
N ASP A 56 -9.61 19.69 -4.43
CA ASP A 56 -8.44 18.83 -4.55
C ASP A 56 -7.58 18.78 -3.30
N ARG A 57 -8.02 19.42 -2.21
CA ARG A 57 -7.30 19.53 -0.94
C ARG A 57 -6.64 18.21 -0.52
N TRP A 58 -7.41 17.14 -0.45
CA TRP A 58 -6.93 15.83 0.02
C TRP A 58 -5.96 15.16 -0.94
N ARG A 59 -6.06 15.47 -2.24
CA ARG A 59 -5.08 15.03 -3.23
C ARG A 59 -3.79 15.83 -3.11
N VAL A 60 -3.87 17.13 -2.86
CA VAL A 60 -2.71 17.98 -2.57
C VAL A 60 -1.99 17.51 -1.30
N GLU A 61 -2.70 17.10 -0.25
CA GLU A 61 -2.06 16.50 0.93
C GLU A 61 -1.36 15.17 0.60
N MET A 62 -1.92 14.37 -0.31
CA MET A 62 -1.26 13.16 -0.81
C MET A 62 -0.01 13.48 -1.63
N GLU A 63 -0.04 14.55 -2.43
CA GLU A 63 1.12 15.03 -3.19
C GLU A 63 2.24 15.51 -2.26
N LYS A 64 1.92 16.27 -1.21
CA LYS A 64 2.88 16.68 -0.18
C LYS A 64 3.51 15.49 0.54
N LEU A 65 2.71 14.45 0.83
CA LEU A 65 3.23 13.21 1.41
C LEU A 65 4.27 12.56 0.47
N LEU A 66 3.96 12.47 -0.83
CA LEU A 66 4.90 11.93 -1.83
C LEU A 66 6.16 12.78 -1.97
N GLU A 67 6.03 14.10 -1.92
CA GLU A 67 7.16 15.03 -1.98
C GLU A 67 8.08 14.88 -0.78
N SER A 68 7.51 14.83 0.44
CA SER A 68 8.25 14.65 1.69
C SER A 68 8.98 13.31 1.75
N GLU A 69 8.33 12.24 1.33
CA GLU A 69 8.89 10.89 1.40
C GLU A 69 9.87 10.59 0.26
N ASN A 70 9.84 11.38 -0.82
CA ASN A 70 10.62 11.22 -2.05
C ASN A 70 10.82 9.73 -2.45
N PRO A 71 9.73 8.96 -2.60
CA PRO A 71 9.81 7.51 -2.79
C PRO A 71 10.34 7.15 -4.18
N ASP A 72 11.04 6.01 -4.26
CA ASP A 72 11.32 5.38 -5.54
C ASP A 72 10.02 5.00 -6.30
N PRO A 73 10.09 4.65 -7.59
CA PRO A 73 8.89 4.36 -8.38
C PRO A 73 8.00 3.24 -7.83
N GLU A 74 8.58 2.22 -7.19
CA GLU A 74 7.83 1.09 -6.62
C GLU A 74 7.08 1.52 -5.36
N ARG A 75 7.77 2.19 -4.42
CA ARG A 75 7.18 2.75 -3.20
C ARG A 75 6.13 3.79 -3.54
N ARG A 76 6.36 4.63 -4.56
CA ARG A 76 5.37 5.59 -5.08
C ARG A 76 4.11 4.90 -5.61
N ALA A 77 4.25 3.80 -6.34
CA ALA A 77 3.11 3.04 -6.84
C ALA A 77 2.28 2.45 -5.68
N ARG A 78 2.93 2.00 -4.61
CA ARG A 78 2.23 1.52 -3.40
C ARG A 78 1.43 2.61 -2.71
N PHE A 79 2.00 3.80 -2.55
CA PHE A 79 1.31 4.97 -2.03
C PHE A 79 0.05 5.32 -2.84
N ILE A 80 0.17 5.38 -4.17
CA ILE A 80 -0.94 5.66 -5.08
C ILE A 80 -2.00 4.56 -5.01
N ALA A 81 -1.57 3.29 -4.93
CA ALA A 81 -2.50 2.19 -4.77
C ALA A 81 -3.29 2.30 -3.46
N SER A 82 -2.64 2.67 -2.35
CA SER A 82 -3.30 2.92 -1.06
C SER A 82 -4.34 4.03 -1.15
N PHE A 83 -3.97 5.19 -1.71
CA PHE A 83 -4.92 6.28 -1.94
C PHE A 83 -6.13 5.83 -2.77
N ASN A 84 -5.89 5.16 -3.89
CA ASN A 84 -6.95 4.69 -4.78
C ASN A 84 -7.85 3.64 -4.11
N ARG A 85 -7.30 2.78 -3.25
CA ARG A 85 -8.10 1.83 -2.45
C ARG A 85 -9.06 2.60 -1.54
N GLY A 86 -8.56 3.57 -0.78
CA GLY A 86 -9.40 4.38 0.13
C GLY A 86 -10.51 5.14 -0.61
N TYR A 87 -10.21 5.73 -1.76
CA TYR A 87 -11.21 6.38 -2.62
C TYR A 87 -12.31 5.39 -3.05
N ARG A 88 -11.90 4.21 -3.56
CA ARG A 88 -12.82 3.20 -4.10
C ARG A 88 -13.67 2.52 -3.04
N SER A 89 -13.18 2.43 -1.80
CA SER A 89 -13.93 1.88 -0.66
C SER A 89 -15.27 2.60 -0.41
N PHE A 90 -15.39 3.85 -0.83
CA PHE A 90 -16.60 4.65 -0.65
C PHE A 90 -17.32 4.95 -1.96
N SER A 91 -16.59 5.08 -3.08
CA SER A 91 -17.18 5.42 -4.37
C SER A 91 -18.14 4.37 -4.92
N GLY A 92 -18.02 3.11 -4.48
CA GLY A 92 -18.96 2.04 -4.85
C GLY A 92 -20.24 2.00 -4.02
N THR A 93 -20.26 2.67 -2.85
CA THR A 93 -21.36 2.53 -1.88
C THR A 93 -22.16 3.81 -1.69
N TYR A 94 -21.51 4.98 -1.72
CA TYR A 94 -22.19 6.26 -1.53
C TYR A 94 -22.33 7.01 -2.85
N THR A 95 -23.57 7.39 -3.19
CA THR A 95 -23.90 8.24 -4.35
C THR A 95 -24.34 9.64 -3.95
N GLN A 96 -24.63 9.85 -2.67
CA GLN A 96 -24.98 11.12 -2.05
C GLN A 96 -24.43 11.17 -0.63
N CYS A 97 -24.26 12.38 -0.08
CA CYS A 97 -23.86 12.51 1.32
C CYS A 97 -24.96 11.98 2.25
N THR A 98 -24.58 11.12 3.19
CA THR A 98 -25.46 10.53 4.21
C THR A 98 -24.90 10.79 5.60
N PRO A 99 -25.70 10.64 6.68
CA PRO A 99 -25.17 10.72 8.04
C PRO A 99 -23.98 9.77 8.28
N SER A 100 -24.03 8.54 7.76
CA SER A 100 -22.93 7.58 7.90
C SER A 100 -21.68 7.98 7.13
N ALA A 101 -21.82 8.66 5.98
CA ALA A 101 -20.68 9.25 5.26
C ALA A 101 -20.03 10.39 6.06
N THR A 102 -20.84 11.26 6.69
CA THR A 102 -20.34 12.33 7.58
C THR A 102 -19.60 11.77 8.79
N GLU A 103 -20.14 10.72 9.43
CA GLU A 103 -19.44 10.05 10.52
C GLU A 103 -18.13 9.39 10.05
N ALA A 104 -18.12 8.80 8.85
CA ALA A 104 -16.89 8.26 8.27
C ALA A 104 -15.84 9.37 8.11
N ILE A 105 -16.21 10.54 7.59
CA ILE A 105 -15.31 11.70 7.51
C ILE A 105 -14.70 12.01 8.89
N ALA A 106 -15.52 12.12 9.94
CA ALA A 106 -15.03 12.42 11.28
C ALA A 106 -14.03 11.35 11.80
N ARG A 107 -14.30 10.06 11.56
CA ARG A 107 -13.40 8.97 11.93
C ARG A 107 -12.07 9.02 11.18
N TYR A 108 -12.11 9.18 9.85
CA TYR A 108 -10.91 9.23 9.02
C TYR A 108 -10.07 10.49 9.28
N MET A 109 -10.70 11.62 9.61
CA MET A 109 -9.98 12.82 10.06
C MET A 109 -9.18 12.56 11.34
N LYS A 110 -9.80 11.95 12.34
CA LYS A 110 -9.15 11.61 13.62
C LYS A 110 -8.03 10.58 13.41
N GLU A 111 -8.27 9.60 12.56
CA GLU A 111 -7.26 8.59 12.22
C GLU A 111 -6.06 9.21 11.52
N GLY A 112 -6.27 10.03 10.48
CA GLY A 112 -5.20 10.72 9.77
C GLY A 112 -4.36 11.61 10.68
N GLU A 113 -5.00 12.38 11.57
CA GLU A 113 -4.31 13.20 12.58
C GLU A 113 -3.44 12.34 13.50
N THR A 114 -3.97 11.20 13.94
CA THR A 114 -3.25 10.27 14.83
C THR A 114 -2.06 9.64 14.14
N LEU A 115 -2.22 9.15 12.91
CA LEU A 115 -1.13 8.58 12.11
C LEU A 115 -0.02 9.60 11.89
N SER A 116 -0.36 10.81 11.42
CA SER A 116 0.62 11.85 11.16
C SER A 116 1.39 12.24 12.41
N ARG A 117 0.71 12.43 13.55
CA ARG A 117 1.36 12.76 14.82
C ARG A 117 2.22 11.61 15.34
N ASP A 118 1.74 10.38 15.30
CA ASP A 118 2.46 9.23 15.84
C ASP A 118 3.72 8.94 15.01
N ILE A 119 3.64 9.09 13.69
CA ILE A 119 4.80 8.95 12.80
C ILE A 119 5.80 10.08 13.07
N ALA A 120 5.35 11.34 13.06
CA ALA A 120 6.24 12.48 13.29
C ALA A 120 6.90 12.45 14.68
N SER A 121 6.15 12.11 15.74
CA SER A 121 6.69 12.07 17.11
C SER A 121 7.70 10.96 17.34
N ARG A 122 7.61 9.84 16.60
CA ARG A 122 8.49 8.69 16.76
C ARG A 122 9.65 8.68 15.77
N TYR A 123 9.47 9.29 14.60
CA TYR A 123 10.40 9.14 13.47
C TYR A 123 10.73 10.47 12.76
N GLY A 124 10.09 11.58 13.13
CA GLY A 124 10.40 12.92 12.62
C GLY A 124 11.59 13.49 13.38
N ASN A 125 12.78 13.40 12.80
CA ASN A 125 13.98 14.09 13.28
C ASN A 125 14.02 15.54 12.78
#